data_AF-A0A953BL59-F1
#
_entry.id   AF-A0A953BL59-F1
#
_cell.length_a   1.000
_cell.length_b   1.000
_cell.length_c   1.000
_cell.angle_alpha   90.00
_cell.angle_beta   90.00
_cell.angle_gamma   90.00
#
_symmetry.space_group_name_H-M   'P 1'
#
loop_
_entity.id
_entity.type
_entity.pdbx_description
1 polymer ?
#
loop_
_entity_poly.entity_id
_entity_poly.type
_entity_poly.pdbx_seq_one_letter_code
_entity_poly.pdbx_strand_id
1 'polypeptide(L)'
;MTAKVCWLLASAVACVIAVSGILKLADLPGFSQALSTWTVLPGPVKSIVLVCLPILEVAAGIGFLFFGRSKAVFIGMFVFLVMASAAYVTQLLTGEAPKCGCLGLLSEYVYQRETAKAVLFRDGVLLLCSALALVLWPRRKLDPASAGRATVAPTLPPVESPANGFTLIEMLVSIAIVAILLALVVPSLMPMRAAARDTKRLAQLRSHGTVFASYANDFRELFPAITEPKSTATVYRFQGRAFYVPYFGACWAWNLALAPSYYGDNPWDASFTPPGQKPQVFSQYYWYASSFLTDPKFWDPYERLGPSQWRSTRLNEVTFPQKKALITNEGEIGFLEGRGINKSERSAAFVDGHAAKTAPENMVTPYPNGLGDWFDCTSEKEVFGLYTLYGVKGQDVR
;
A
#
# COMPACT_ATOMS: atom_id res chain seq x y z
N MET A 1 -36.19 -25.06 -6.91
CA MET A 1 -34.84 -24.64 -6.46
C MET A 1 -34.35 -23.37 -7.16
N THR A 2 -34.52 -23.26 -8.48
CA THR A 2 -34.06 -22.14 -9.32
C THR A 2 -34.54 -20.74 -8.89
N ALA A 3 -35.81 -20.58 -8.52
CA ALA A 3 -36.34 -19.28 -8.10
C ALA A 3 -35.73 -18.75 -6.78
N LYS A 4 -35.49 -19.64 -5.79
CA LYS A 4 -34.85 -19.24 -4.52
C LYS A 4 -33.40 -18.80 -4.74
N VAL A 5 -32.67 -19.51 -5.60
CA VAL A 5 -31.29 -19.16 -5.98
C VAL A 5 -31.23 -17.84 -6.74
N CYS A 6 -32.15 -17.60 -7.68
CA CYS A 6 -32.29 -16.31 -8.37
C CYS A 6 -32.48 -15.14 -7.39
N TRP A 7 -33.37 -15.29 -6.41
CA TRP A 7 -33.63 -14.23 -5.42
C TRP A 7 -32.44 -13.98 -4.50
N LEU A 8 -31.75 -15.03 -4.06
CA LEU A 8 -30.55 -14.90 -3.22
C LEU A 8 -29.44 -14.15 -3.96
N LEU A 9 -29.16 -14.52 -5.22
CA LEU A 9 -28.16 -13.85 -6.04
C LEU A 9 -28.51 -12.39 -6.31
N ALA A 10 -29.77 -12.12 -6.67
CA ALA A 10 -30.22 -10.77 -6.94
C ALA A 10 -30.17 -9.87 -5.69
N SER A 11 -30.55 -10.40 -4.53
CA SER A 11 -30.43 -9.67 -3.25
C SER A 11 -28.99 -9.45 -2.83
N ALA A 12 -28.08 -10.39 -3.08
CA ALA A 12 -26.65 -10.22 -2.80
C ALA A 12 -26.03 -9.10 -3.67
N VAL A 13 -26.33 -9.09 -4.97
CA VAL A 13 -25.88 -8.02 -5.89
C VAL A 13 -26.43 -6.66 -5.44
N ALA A 14 -27.72 -6.58 -5.09
CA ALA A 14 -28.33 -5.34 -4.62
C ALA A 14 -27.71 -4.81 -3.32
N CYS A 15 -27.38 -5.71 -2.39
CA CYS A 15 -26.70 -5.35 -1.16
C CYS A 15 -25.31 -4.76 -1.42
N VAL A 16 -24.51 -5.39 -2.30
CA VAL A 16 -23.18 -4.90 -2.65
C VAL A 16 -23.23 -3.52 -3.33
N ILE A 17 -24.20 -3.30 -4.23
CA ILE A 17 -24.37 -1.99 -4.89
C ILE A 17 -24.82 -0.92 -3.88
N ALA A 18 -25.76 -1.23 -2.98
CA ALA A 18 -26.19 -0.30 -1.94
C ALA A 18 -25.03 0.09 -1.01
N VAL A 19 -24.24 -0.89 -0.56
CA VAL A 19 -23.07 -0.66 0.30
C VAL A 19 -22.00 0.17 -0.42
N SER A 20 -21.73 -0.12 -1.69
CA SER A 20 -20.84 0.71 -2.54
C SER A 20 -21.29 2.17 -2.60
N GLY A 21 -22.58 2.41 -2.85
CA GLY A 21 -23.14 3.76 -2.92
C GLY A 21 -23.04 4.51 -1.58
N ILE A 22 -23.34 3.83 -0.47
CA ILE A 22 -23.23 4.41 0.89
C ILE A 22 -21.79 4.80 1.19
N LEU A 23 -20.83 3.94 0.87
CA LEU A 23 -19.41 4.23 1.10
C LEU A 23 -18.91 5.42 0.27
N LYS A 24 -19.37 5.57 -0.97
CA LYS A 24 -19.04 6.74 -1.82
C LYS A 24 -19.65 8.04 -1.29
N LEU A 25 -20.85 7.98 -0.71
CA LEU A 25 -21.47 9.13 -0.05
C LEU A 25 -20.76 9.51 1.25
N ALA A 26 -20.28 8.51 2.00
CA ALA A 26 -19.54 8.72 3.24
C ALA A 26 -18.15 9.36 3.01
N ASP A 27 -17.51 9.08 1.88
CA ASP A 27 -16.21 9.66 1.48
C ASP A 27 -16.27 10.34 0.11
N LEU A 28 -17.08 11.41 0.04
CA LEU A 28 -17.18 12.27 -1.15
C LEU A 28 -15.83 12.88 -1.59
N PRO A 29 -14.94 13.35 -0.69
CA PRO A 29 -13.62 13.87 -1.08
C PRO A 29 -12.75 12.80 -1.75
N GLY A 30 -12.69 11.58 -1.19
CA GLY A 30 -11.95 10.48 -1.78
C GLY A 30 -12.52 10.05 -3.14
N PHE A 31 -13.85 10.03 -3.28
CA PHE A 31 -14.50 9.72 -4.55
C PHE A 31 -14.27 10.82 -5.61
N SER A 32 -14.27 12.09 -5.22
CA SER A 32 -13.95 13.23 -6.08
C SER A 32 -12.50 13.17 -6.59
N GLN A 33 -11.56 12.87 -5.70
CA GLN A 33 -10.16 12.69 -6.07
C GLN A 33 -9.99 11.51 -7.03
N ALA A 34 -10.70 10.40 -6.80
CA ALA A 34 -10.71 9.27 -7.72
C ALA A 34 -11.23 9.68 -9.10
N LEU A 35 -12.37 10.36 -9.17
CA LEU A 35 -12.99 10.80 -10.43
C LEU A 35 -12.16 11.86 -11.17
N SER A 36 -11.37 12.66 -10.45
CA SER A 36 -10.47 13.64 -11.07
C SER A 36 -9.42 12.97 -11.97
N THR A 37 -8.98 11.75 -11.61
CA THR A 37 -7.98 10.98 -12.37
C THR A 37 -8.49 10.37 -13.67
N TRP A 38 -9.81 10.37 -13.90
CA TRP A 38 -10.40 9.79 -15.11
C TRP A 38 -10.22 10.75 -16.29
N THR A 39 -9.53 10.30 -17.33
CA THR A 39 -9.29 11.07 -18.55
C THR A 39 -10.47 10.97 -19.52
N VAL A 40 -11.28 9.91 -19.42
CA VAL A 40 -12.43 9.64 -20.30
C VAL A 40 -13.63 10.55 -20.03
N LEU A 41 -13.79 11.09 -18.81
CA LEU A 41 -14.94 11.95 -18.47
C LEU A 41 -14.63 13.45 -18.65
N PRO A 42 -15.48 14.23 -19.34
CA PRO A 42 -15.40 15.69 -19.37
C PRO A 42 -15.64 16.30 -17.99
N GLY A 43 -14.96 17.41 -17.68
CA GLY A 43 -15.08 18.15 -16.41
C GLY A 43 -16.51 18.35 -15.88
N PRO A 44 -17.47 18.87 -16.66
CA PRO A 44 -18.85 19.08 -16.18
C PRO A 44 -19.59 17.75 -15.90
N VAL A 45 -19.25 16.67 -16.60
CA VAL A 45 -19.86 15.34 -16.36
C VAL A 45 -19.33 14.73 -15.07
N LYS A 46 -18.06 15.00 -14.70
CA LYS A 46 -17.50 14.53 -13.42
C LYS A 46 -18.29 15.06 -12.22
N SER A 47 -18.66 16.34 -12.22
CA SER A 47 -19.45 16.92 -11.13
C SER A 47 -20.85 16.29 -11.00
N ILE A 48 -21.48 15.96 -12.13
CA ILE A 48 -22.78 15.28 -12.13
C ILE A 48 -22.64 13.85 -11.62
N VAL A 49 -21.62 13.12 -12.09
CA VAL A 49 -21.35 11.73 -11.68
C VAL A 49 -20.99 11.64 -10.20
N LEU A 50 -20.23 12.61 -9.67
CA LEU A 50 -19.84 12.66 -8.26
C LEU A 50 -21.05 12.59 -7.32
N VAL A 51 -22.14 13.28 -7.68
CA VAL A 51 -23.34 13.41 -6.84
C VAL A 51 -24.42 12.38 -7.22
N CYS A 52 -24.71 12.23 -8.51
CA CYS A 52 -25.81 11.38 -8.95
C CYS A 52 -25.50 9.89 -8.84
N LEU A 53 -24.25 9.48 -9.10
CA LEU A 53 -23.88 8.06 -9.15
C LEU A 53 -24.07 7.35 -7.79
N PRO A 54 -23.55 7.88 -6.67
CA PRO A 54 -23.73 7.22 -5.37
C PRO A 54 -25.19 7.18 -4.93
N ILE A 55 -25.95 8.25 -5.19
CA ILE A 55 -27.39 8.33 -4.87
C ILE A 55 -28.17 7.27 -5.65
N LEU A 56 -27.89 7.12 -6.94
CA LEU A 56 -28.54 6.11 -7.79
C LEU A 56 -28.17 4.68 -7.36
N GLU A 57 -26.93 4.43 -6.96
CA GLU A 57 -26.50 3.13 -6.43
C GLU A 57 -27.26 2.76 -5.15
N VAL A 58 -27.37 3.69 -4.21
CA VAL A 58 -28.12 3.48 -2.96
C VAL A 58 -29.61 3.29 -3.23
N ALA A 59 -30.21 4.16 -4.05
CA ALA A 59 -31.64 4.11 -4.37
C ALA A 59 -32.01 2.80 -5.10
N ALA A 60 -31.18 2.36 -6.06
CA ALA A 60 -31.42 1.12 -6.78
C ALA A 60 -31.23 -0.12 -5.89
N GLY A 61 -30.17 -0.16 -5.08
CA GLY A 61 -29.89 -1.28 -4.19
C GLY A 61 -30.92 -1.43 -3.05
N ILE A 62 -31.23 -0.34 -2.34
CA ILE A 62 -32.24 -0.34 -1.27
C ILE A 62 -33.65 -0.52 -1.85
N GLY A 63 -33.96 0.14 -2.97
CA GLY A 63 -35.24 0.00 -3.67
C GLY A 63 -35.53 -1.44 -4.07
N PHE A 64 -34.53 -2.16 -4.59
CA PHE A 64 -34.66 -3.57 -4.95
C PHE A 64 -34.86 -4.49 -3.73
N LEU A 65 -34.21 -4.18 -2.60
CA LEU A 65 -34.30 -4.98 -1.37
C LEU A 65 -35.64 -4.82 -0.66
N PHE A 66 -36.22 -3.62 -0.64
CA PHE A 66 -37.40 -3.30 0.18
C PHE A 66 -38.71 -3.10 -0.59
N PHE A 67 -38.68 -2.52 -1.79
CA PHE A 67 -39.90 -1.99 -2.45
C PHE A 67 -40.35 -2.77 -3.68
N GLY A 68 -39.53 -3.67 -4.21
CA GLY A 68 -39.96 -4.44 -5.37
C GLY A 68 -38.84 -5.20 -6.04
N ARG A 69 -38.97 -6.52 -5.98
CA ARG A 69 -38.22 -7.54 -6.71
C ARG A 69 -38.53 -7.53 -8.21
N SER A 70 -38.52 -6.36 -8.82
CA SER A 70 -38.92 -6.17 -10.21
C SER A 70 -37.78 -6.53 -11.17
N LYS A 71 -38.12 -7.21 -12.26
CA LYS A 71 -37.13 -7.58 -13.29
C LYS A 71 -36.52 -6.35 -13.94
N ALA A 72 -37.29 -5.27 -14.08
CA ALA A 72 -36.87 -4.02 -14.72
C ALA A 72 -35.77 -3.30 -13.91
N VAL A 73 -35.92 -3.18 -12.59
CA VAL A 73 -34.89 -2.57 -11.72
C VAL A 73 -33.60 -3.39 -11.75
N PHE A 74 -33.70 -4.72 -11.75
CA PHE A 74 -32.53 -5.59 -11.83
C PHE A 74 -31.81 -5.52 -13.17
N ILE A 75 -32.55 -5.42 -14.29
CA ILE A 75 -31.96 -5.17 -15.62
C ILE A 75 -31.26 -3.81 -15.63
N GLY A 76 -31.85 -2.77 -15.02
CA GLY A 76 -31.22 -1.45 -14.89
C GLY A 76 -29.90 -1.50 -14.12
N MET A 77 -29.84 -2.21 -12.99
CA MET A 77 -28.61 -2.42 -12.21
C MET A 77 -27.55 -3.20 -13.01
N PHE A 78 -27.96 -4.21 -13.79
CA PHE A 78 -27.05 -4.96 -14.64
C PHE A 78 -26.45 -4.09 -15.76
N VAL A 79 -27.28 -3.32 -16.46
CA VAL A 79 -26.82 -2.39 -17.52
C VAL A 79 -25.88 -1.34 -16.93
N PHE A 80 -26.21 -0.81 -15.76
CA PHE A 80 -25.35 0.13 -15.04
C PHE A 80 -23.98 -0.48 -14.71
N LEU A 81 -23.93 -1.70 -14.16
CA LEU A 81 -22.67 -2.41 -13.88
C LEU A 81 -21.85 -2.63 -15.15
N VAL A 82 -22.50 -3.01 -16.27
CA VAL A 82 -21.83 -3.19 -17.56
C VAL A 82 -21.22 -1.87 -18.05
N MET A 83 -21.98 -0.77 -18.00
CA MET A 83 -21.48 0.54 -18.42
C MET A 83 -20.33 1.04 -17.53
N ALA A 84 -20.44 0.88 -16.21
CA ALA A 84 -19.38 1.25 -15.27
C ALA A 84 -18.10 0.43 -15.50
N SER A 85 -18.25 -0.88 -15.71
CA SER A 85 -17.13 -1.79 -16.02
C SER A 85 -16.48 -1.44 -17.36
N ALA A 86 -17.28 -1.15 -18.39
CA ALA A 86 -16.78 -0.73 -19.70
C ALA A 86 -16.01 0.59 -19.62
N ALA A 87 -16.52 1.57 -18.87
CA ALA A 87 -15.83 2.84 -18.65
C ALA A 87 -14.51 2.68 -17.88
N TYR A 88 -14.46 1.74 -16.93
CA TYR A 88 -13.23 1.41 -16.20
C TYR A 88 -12.19 0.71 -17.10
N VAL A 89 -12.64 -0.23 -17.93
CA VAL A 89 -11.76 -0.93 -18.90
C VAL A 89 -11.23 0.05 -19.96
N THR A 90 -12.04 0.96 -20.49
CA THR A 90 -11.56 1.96 -21.46
C THR A 90 -10.58 2.94 -20.84
N GLN A 91 -10.74 3.31 -19.57
CA GLN A 91 -9.76 4.11 -18.83
C GLN A 91 -8.43 3.35 -18.68
N LEU A 92 -8.46 2.04 -18.44
CA LEU A 92 -7.26 1.21 -18.29
C LEU A 92 -6.50 0.98 -19.61
N LEU A 93 -7.20 1.09 -20.75
CA LEU A 93 -6.62 0.96 -22.09
C LEU A 93 -6.08 2.29 -22.64
N THR A 94 -6.64 3.43 -22.23
CA THR A 94 -6.31 4.75 -22.78
C THR A 94 -5.45 5.62 -21.85
N GLY A 95 -5.24 5.22 -20.60
CA GLY A 95 -4.43 5.96 -19.63
C GLY A 95 -3.91 5.10 -18.49
N GLU A 96 -3.34 5.74 -17.46
CA GLU A 96 -2.91 5.08 -16.23
C GLU A 96 -4.13 4.63 -15.40
N ALA A 97 -3.95 3.57 -14.60
CA ALA A 97 -5.03 3.00 -13.79
C ALA A 97 -5.62 4.06 -12.85
N PRO A 98 -6.94 4.28 -12.86
CA PRO A 98 -7.55 5.33 -12.05
C PRO A 98 -7.37 5.00 -10.56
N LYS A 99 -7.03 6.02 -9.77
CA LYS A 99 -6.83 5.92 -8.31
C LYS A 99 -8.20 5.67 -7.66
N CYS A 100 -8.69 4.44 -7.70
CA CYS A 100 -9.98 4.06 -7.13
C CYS A 100 -9.87 3.96 -5.61
N GLY A 101 -10.13 5.07 -4.93
CA GLY A 101 -10.16 5.21 -3.46
C GLY A 101 -11.45 4.74 -2.80
N CYS A 102 -12.22 3.81 -3.40
CA CYS A 102 -13.55 3.42 -2.88
C CYS A 102 -13.51 2.65 -1.55
N LEU A 103 -12.32 2.36 -1.04
CA LEU A 103 -12.04 1.93 0.34
C LEU A 103 -10.85 2.75 0.83
N GLY A 104 -11.11 4.02 1.16
CA GLY A 104 -10.15 4.88 1.85
C GLY A 104 -9.59 4.16 3.08
N LEU A 105 -8.26 4.27 3.26
CA LEU A 105 -7.41 3.70 4.33
C LEU A 105 -6.66 2.36 4.08
N LEU A 106 -6.42 1.92 2.85
CA LEU A 106 -5.40 0.88 2.58
C LEU A 106 -4.18 1.46 1.84
N SER A 107 -3.37 2.18 2.64
CA SER A 107 -1.94 2.50 2.49
C SER A 107 -1.37 2.64 1.08
N GLU A 108 -1.17 3.90 0.67
CA GLU A 108 -0.06 4.40 -0.13
C GLU A 108 0.62 3.42 -1.11
N TYR A 109 0.20 3.54 -2.37
CA TYR A 109 1.03 3.46 -3.58
C TYR A 109 1.54 2.08 -4.05
N VAL A 110 1.81 1.09 -3.20
CA VAL A 110 2.34 -0.22 -3.65
C VAL A 110 1.25 -1.22 -4.08
N TYR A 111 -0.02 -0.91 -3.82
CA TYR A 111 -1.16 -1.77 -4.11
C TYR A 111 -1.88 -1.49 -5.46
N GLN A 112 -1.47 -0.48 -6.24
CA GLN A 112 -2.20 -0.02 -7.43
C GLN A 112 -2.40 -1.08 -8.55
N ARG A 113 -1.50 -2.06 -8.69
CA ARG A 113 -1.64 -3.12 -9.70
C ARG A 113 -2.53 -4.29 -9.26
N GLU A 114 -2.69 -4.51 -7.95
CA GLU A 114 -3.58 -5.55 -7.44
C GLU A 114 -5.02 -5.05 -7.27
N THR A 115 -5.24 -3.76 -6.98
CA THR A 115 -6.60 -3.18 -6.94
C THR A 115 -7.29 -3.21 -8.29
N ALA A 116 -6.59 -2.93 -9.40
CA ALA A 116 -7.21 -2.98 -10.73
C ALA A 116 -7.71 -4.40 -11.06
N LYS A 117 -6.91 -5.42 -10.74
CA LYS A 117 -7.31 -6.83 -10.87
C LYS A 117 -8.45 -7.20 -9.92
N ALA A 118 -8.43 -6.70 -8.68
CA ALA A 118 -9.48 -6.95 -7.69
C ALA A 118 -10.81 -6.28 -8.06
N VAL A 119 -10.79 -5.07 -8.63
CA VAL A 119 -11.98 -4.37 -9.15
C VAL A 119 -12.54 -5.11 -10.35
N LEU A 120 -11.70 -5.49 -11.32
CA LEU A 120 -12.13 -6.29 -12.47
C LEU A 120 -12.67 -7.67 -12.05
N PHE A 121 -12.08 -8.30 -11.04
CA PHE A 121 -12.57 -9.57 -10.50
C PHE A 121 -13.91 -9.40 -9.78
N ARG A 122 -14.05 -8.39 -8.91
CA ARG A 122 -15.31 -8.07 -8.23
C ARG A 122 -16.43 -7.77 -9.22
N ASP A 123 -16.17 -6.86 -10.16
CA ASP A 123 -17.17 -6.44 -11.15
C ASP A 123 -17.50 -7.60 -12.10
N GLY A 124 -16.51 -8.42 -12.46
CA GLY A 124 -16.71 -9.67 -13.21
C GLY A 124 -17.60 -10.68 -12.46
N VAL A 125 -17.38 -10.89 -11.16
CA VAL A 125 -18.22 -11.75 -10.32
C VAL A 125 -19.64 -11.20 -10.22
N LEU A 126 -19.79 -9.89 -9.99
CA LEU A 126 -21.11 -9.24 -9.92
C LEU A 126 -21.87 -9.35 -11.25
N LEU A 127 -21.19 -9.19 -12.40
CA LEU A 127 -21.77 -9.38 -13.72
C LEU A 127 -22.20 -10.83 -13.96
N LEU A 128 -21.38 -11.80 -13.58
CA LEU A 128 -21.72 -13.23 -13.67
C LEU A 128 -22.92 -13.58 -12.80
N CYS A 129 -22.94 -13.13 -11.54
CA CYS A 129 -24.08 -13.34 -10.63
C CYS A 129 -25.36 -12.68 -11.17
N SER A 130 -25.25 -11.48 -11.74
CA SER A 130 -26.38 -10.75 -12.32
C SER A 130 -26.90 -11.43 -13.59
N ALA A 131 -26.02 -11.89 -14.47
CA ALA A 131 -26.38 -12.65 -15.66
C ALA A 131 -27.06 -13.98 -15.29
N LEU A 132 -26.53 -14.70 -14.30
CA LEU A 132 -27.12 -15.94 -13.81
C LEU A 132 -28.51 -15.71 -13.20
N ALA A 133 -28.68 -14.64 -12.42
CA ALA A 133 -29.98 -14.26 -11.86
C ALA A 133 -31.00 -13.86 -12.96
N LEU A 134 -30.57 -13.21 -14.05
CA LEU A 134 -31.44 -12.91 -15.19
C LEU A 134 -31.85 -14.16 -15.99
N VAL A 135 -30.94 -15.11 -16.17
CA VAL A 135 -31.20 -16.39 -16.85
C VAL A 135 -32.15 -17.27 -16.02
N LEU A 136 -31.94 -17.32 -14.71
CA LEU A 136 -32.77 -18.08 -13.77
C LEU A 136 -34.05 -17.34 -13.36
N TRP A 137 -34.31 -16.15 -13.94
CA TRP A 137 -35.46 -15.34 -13.56
C TRP A 137 -36.77 -16.09 -13.83
N PRO A 138 -37.66 -16.23 -12.84
CA PRO A 138 -38.91 -16.96 -13.04
C PRO A 138 -39.69 -16.36 -14.21
N ARG A 139 -39.87 -17.13 -15.28
CA ARG A 139 -40.80 -16.74 -16.35
C ARG A 139 -42.19 -16.81 -15.74
N ARG A 140 -42.86 -15.67 -15.66
CA ARG A 140 -44.26 -15.57 -15.23
C ARG A 140 -45.04 -16.47 -16.20
N LYS A 141 -45.42 -17.68 -15.76
CA LYS A 141 -46.48 -18.41 -16.44
C LYS A 141 -47.73 -17.54 -16.24
N LEU A 142 -48.19 -16.92 -17.32
CA LEU A 142 -49.58 -16.49 -17.38
C LEU A 142 -50.36 -17.80 -17.46
N ASP A 143 -50.96 -18.22 -16.36
CA ASP A 143 -51.85 -19.37 -16.37
C ASP A 143 -53.19 -18.91 -16.97
N PRO A 144 -53.61 -19.40 -18.16
CA PRO A 144 -54.98 -19.27 -18.60
C PRO A 144 -55.84 -20.27 -17.79
N ALA A 145 -57.03 -19.83 -17.41
CA ALA A 145 -57.99 -20.54 -16.57
C ALA A 145 -58.16 -22.05 -16.85
N SER A 146 -58.22 -22.86 -15.78
CA SER A 146 -58.98 -24.13 -15.65
C SER A 146 -58.89 -24.58 -14.18
N ALA A 147 -59.97 -24.63 -13.40
CA ALA A 147 -61.03 -25.64 -13.37
C ALA A 147 -60.49 -27.08 -13.20
N GLY A 148 -60.71 -27.67 -12.01
CA GLY A 148 -60.92 -29.11 -11.88
C GLY A 148 -60.01 -29.88 -10.90
N ARG A 149 -60.69 -30.42 -9.87
CA ARG A 149 -60.40 -31.67 -9.13
C ARG A 149 -59.27 -31.70 -8.10
N ALA A 150 -59.70 -31.59 -6.84
CA ALA A 150 -59.07 -32.24 -5.70
C ALA A 150 -59.05 -33.76 -5.90
N THR A 151 -57.88 -34.38 -5.72
CA THR A 151 -57.74 -35.81 -5.45
C THR A 151 -56.99 -35.94 -4.12
N VAL A 152 -57.65 -36.64 -3.18
CA VAL A 152 -57.14 -36.96 -1.85
C VAL A 152 -56.09 -38.07 -1.99
N ALA A 153 -54.88 -37.84 -1.45
CA ALA A 153 -53.83 -38.84 -1.32
C ALA A 153 -53.68 -39.28 0.15
N PRO A 154 -53.19 -40.51 0.43
CA PRO A 154 -53.26 -41.12 1.75
C PRO A 154 -52.23 -40.54 2.71
N THR A 155 -52.64 -40.34 3.95
CA THR A 155 -51.83 -39.94 5.10
C THR A 155 -50.94 -41.09 5.58
N LEU A 156 -49.62 -40.94 5.48
CA LEU A 156 -48.67 -41.73 6.28
C LEU A 156 -48.43 -41.03 7.63
N PRO A 157 -48.22 -41.79 8.72
CA PRO A 157 -48.01 -41.22 10.06
C PRO A 157 -46.69 -40.42 10.11
N PRO A 158 -46.65 -39.28 10.83
CA PRO A 158 -45.47 -38.45 10.93
C PRO A 158 -44.41 -39.16 11.79
N VAL A 159 -43.22 -39.39 11.22
CA VAL A 159 -42.03 -39.74 11.99
C VAL A 159 -41.51 -38.45 12.60
N GLU A 160 -41.85 -38.21 13.86
CA GLU A 160 -41.29 -37.11 14.65
C GLU A 160 -39.82 -37.41 14.94
N SER A 161 -38.93 -36.89 14.09
CA SER A 161 -37.52 -36.74 14.44
C SER A 161 -37.38 -35.44 15.22
N PRO A 162 -36.84 -35.43 16.45
CA PRO A 162 -36.54 -34.20 17.17
C PRO A 162 -35.29 -33.56 16.54
N ALA A 163 -35.46 -33.00 15.35
CA ALA A 163 -34.44 -32.18 14.73
C ALA A 163 -34.54 -30.78 15.34
N ASN A 164 -33.86 -30.58 16.46
CA ASN A 164 -33.51 -29.25 16.97
C ASN A 164 -32.52 -28.59 15.99
N GLY A 165 -33.03 -28.21 14.82
CA GLY A 165 -32.31 -27.43 13.83
C GLY A 165 -32.46 -25.94 14.14
N PHE A 166 -31.36 -25.19 13.97
CA PHE A 166 -31.38 -23.74 14.09
C PHE A 166 -32.48 -23.13 13.21
N THR A 167 -33.25 -22.23 13.79
CA THR A 167 -34.27 -21.49 13.06
C THR A 167 -33.61 -20.51 12.09
N LEU A 168 -34.30 -20.22 10.99
CA LEU A 168 -33.84 -19.22 10.02
C LEU A 168 -33.64 -17.84 10.66
N ILE A 169 -34.42 -17.54 11.70
CA ILE A 169 -34.31 -16.31 12.49
C ILE A 169 -33.02 -16.28 13.30
N GLU A 170 -32.66 -17.36 13.99
CA GLU A 170 -31.41 -17.44 14.77
C GLU A 170 -30.17 -17.25 13.90
N MET A 171 -30.14 -17.88 12.73
CA MET A 171 -29.04 -17.70 11.78
C MET A 171 -28.99 -16.27 11.24
N LEU A 172 -30.14 -15.65 10.96
CA LEU A 172 -30.20 -14.28 10.44
C LEU A 172 -29.77 -13.25 11.49
N VAL A 173 -30.23 -13.39 12.73
CA VAL A 173 -29.82 -12.53 13.85
C VAL A 173 -28.32 -12.70 14.14
N SER A 174 -27.81 -13.93 14.11
CA SER A 174 -26.38 -14.20 14.37
C SER A 174 -25.48 -13.54 13.34
N ILE A 175 -25.80 -13.68 12.04
CA ILE A 175 -25.03 -13.04 10.97
C ILE A 175 -25.16 -11.51 11.06
N ALA A 176 -26.34 -10.98 11.41
CA ALA A 176 -26.53 -9.54 11.61
C ALA A 176 -25.66 -9.01 12.75
N ILE A 177 -25.59 -9.71 13.89
CA ILE A 177 -24.73 -9.34 15.02
C ILE A 177 -23.25 -9.38 14.60
N VAL A 178 -22.80 -10.47 13.96
CA VAL A 178 -21.41 -10.58 13.49
C VAL A 178 -21.08 -9.48 12.48
N ALA A 179 -22.00 -9.14 11.56
CA ALA A 179 -21.81 -8.07 10.59
C ALA A 179 -21.68 -6.69 11.27
N ILE A 180 -22.51 -6.39 12.28
CA ILE A 180 -22.42 -5.15 13.05
C ILE A 180 -21.09 -5.08 13.81
N LEU A 181 -20.68 -6.17 14.47
CA LEU A 181 -19.40 -6.23 15.18
C LEU A 181 -18.22 -6.02 14.22
N LEU A 182 -18.20 -6.71 13.08
CA LEU A 182 -17.13 -6.53 12.07
C LEU A 182 -17.12 -5.11 11.50
N ALA A 183 -18.28 -4.50 11.26
CA ALA A 183 -18.37 -3.13 10.75
C ALA A 183 -17.74 -2.11 11.72
N LEU A 184 -17.82 -2.34 13.03
CA LEU A 184 -17.19 -1.50 14.04
C LEU A 184 -15.69 -1.81 14.21
N VAL A 185 -15.29 -3.08 14.11
CA VAL A 185 -13.91 -3.51 14.36
C VAL A 185 -12.97 -3.21 13.19
N VAL A 186 -13.39 -3.44 11.95
CA VAL A 186 -12.55 -3.25 10.75
C VAL A 186 -11.90 -1.85 10.65
N PRO A 187 -12.62 -0.72 10.83
CA PRO A 187 -12.00 0.61 10.75
C PRO A 187 -10.98 0.85 11.88
N SER A 188 -11.21 0.29 13.07
CA SER A 188 -10.31 0.44 14.22
C SER A 188 -8.97 -0.31 14.05
N LEU A 189 -8.94 -1.38 13.25
CA LEU A 189 -7.74 -2.19 13.03
C LEU A 189 -6.71 -1.54 12.09
N MET A 190 -7.12 -0.57 11.27
CA MET A 190 -6.25 0.00 10.25
C MET A 190 -5.12 0.86 10.83
N PRO A 191 -5.38 1.80 11.78
CA PRO A 191 -4.33 2.50 12.51
C PRO A 191 -3.41 1.58 13.30
N MET A 192 -3.97 0.54 13.95
CA MET A 192 -3.19 -0.44 14.72
C MET A 192 -2.19 -1.19 13.84
N ARG A 193 -2.61 -1.61 12.63
CA ARG A 193 -1.72 -2.25 11.66
C ARG A 193 -0.63 -1.30 11.16
N ALA A 194 -0.93 -0.02 10.98
CA ALA A 194 0.07 0.98 10.63
C ALA A 194 1.12 1.14 11.74
N ALA A 195 0.67 1.32 12.99
CA ALA A 195 1.55 1.42 14.16
C ALA A 195 2.43 0.16 14.35
N ALA A 196 1.87 -1.03 14.12
CA ALA A 196 2.62 -2.29 14.18
C ALA A 196 3.72 -2.36 13.10
N ARG A 197 3.42 -1.92 11.87
CA ARG A 197 4.42 -1.82 10.80
C ARG A 197 5.52 -0.84 11.17
N ASP A 198 5.17 0.32 11.72
CA ASP A 198 6.13 1.35 12.12
C ASP A 198 7.05 0.85 13.24
N THR A 199 6.50 0.16 14.24
CA THR A 199 7.26 -0.46 15.32
C THR A 199 8.26 -1.48 14.77
N LYS A 200 7.82 -2.31 13.81
CA LYS A 200 8.71 -3.28 13.15
C LYS A 200 9.81 -2.59 12.33
N ARG A 201 9.51 -1.48 11.63
CA ARG A 201 10.52 -0.70 10.90
C ARG A 201 11.58 -0.11 11.83
N LEU A 202 11.18 0.47 12.96
CA LEU A 202 12.12 0.97 13.96
C LEU A 202 12.99 -0.13 14.56
N ALA A 203 12.41 -1.32 14.81
CA ALA A 203 13.17 -2.48 15.25
C ALA A 203 14.18 -2.95 14.19
N GLN A 204 13.81 -2.97 12.90
CA GLN A 204 14.73 -3.27 11.79
C GLN A 204 15.87 -2.25 11.72
N LEU A 205 15.58 -0.94 11.79
CA LEU A 205 16.57 0.12 11.82
C LEU A 205 17.56 -0.05 12.99
N ARG A 206 17.06 -0.32 14.19
CA ARG A 206 17.91 -0.59 15.37
C ARG A 206 18.77 -1.84 15.17
N SER A 207 18.20 -2.90 14.59
CA SER A 207 18.94 -4.12 14.26
C SER A 207 20.07 -3.84 13.27
N HIS A 208 19.82 -3.06 12.22
CA HIS A 208 20.86 -2.66 11.28
C HIS A 208 21.93 -1.78 11.95
N GLY A 209 21.55 -0.81 12.79
CA GLY A 209 22.51 -0.03 13.58
C GLY A 209 23.41 -0.91 14.45
N THR A 210 22.85 -1.96 15.05
CA THR A 210 23.61 -2.95 15.84
C THR A 210 24.61 -3.73 14.98
N VAL A 211 24.23 -4.10 13.75
CA VAL A 211 25.13 -4.76 12.80
C VAL A 211 26.26 -3.81 12.38
N PHE A 212 25.98 -2.53 12.17
CA PHE A 212 27.00 -1.55 11.83
C PHE A 212 27.97 -1.31 13.00
N ALA A 213 27.48 -1.29 14.24
CA ALA A 213 28.34 -1.21 15.42
C ALA A 213 29.22 -2.47 15.56
N SER A 214 28.67 -3.65 15.27
CA SER A 214 29.42 -4.91 15.24
C SER A 214 30.51 -4.88 14.17
N TYR A 215 30.18 -4.40 12.97
CA TYR A 215 31.17 -4.18 11.91
C TYR A 215 32.28 -3.22 12.35
N ALA A 216 31.93 -2.08 12.94
CA ALA A 216 32.93 -1.13 13.41
C ALA A 216 33.87 -1.76 14.44
N ASN A 217 33.35 -2.57 15.35
CA ASN A 217 34.16 -3.32 16.32
C ASN A 217 35.15 -4.28 15.63
N ASP A 218 34.69 -5.01 14.61
CA ASP A 218 35.52 -6.00 13.90
C ASP A 218 36.56 -5.34 12.97
N PHE A 219 36.28 -4.13 12.47
CA PHE A 219 37.07 -3.44 11.45
C PHE A 219 37.74 -2.14 11.95
N ARG A 220 38.35 -2.17 13.14
CA ARG A 220 39.14 -1.04 13.71
C ARG A 220 38.37 0.29 13.73
N GLU A 221 37.13 0.23 14.20
CA GLU A 221 36.18 1.33 14.33
C GLU A 221 35.75 1.97 13.00
N LEU A 222 36.05 1.34 11.85
CA LEU A 222 35.61 1.84 10.55
C LEU A 222 34.17 1.42 10.29
N PHE A 223 33.36 2.35 9.81
CA PHE A 223 32.07 1.98 9.26
C PHE A 223 32.22 1.26 7.90
N PRO A 224 31.19 0.48 7.49
CA PRO A 224 31.24 -0.34 6.28
C PRO A 224 31.70 0.40 5.02
N ALA A 225 32.82 -0.06 4.46
CA ALA A 225 33.28 0.34 3.13
C ALA A 225 32.58 -0.54 2.09
N ILE A 226 31.75 0.07 1.25
CA ILE A 226 30.98 -0.63 0.21
C ILE A 226 31.60 -0.37 -1.17
N THR A 227 32.54 0.56 -1.26
CA THR A 227 33.27 0.83 -2.50
C THR A 227 34.74 0.95 -2.16
N GLU A 228 35.60 0.46 -3.05
CA GLU A 228 37.04 0.73 -2.98
C GLU A 228 37.27 2.26 -2.93
N PRO A 229 37.96 2.79 -1.90
CA PRO A 229 38.19 4.23 -1.68
C PRO A 229 38.72 5.01 -2.90
N LYS A 230 39.42 4.34 -3.83
CA LYS A 230 40.00 4.96 -5.03
C LYS A 230 39.23 4.69 -6.31
N SER A 231 38.15 3.92 -6.24
CA SER A 231 37.35 3.58 -7.41
C SER A 231 36.13 4.48 -7.51
N THR A 232 35.76 4.92 -8.71
CA THR A 232 34.53 5.67 -8.96
C THR A 232 33.26 4.81 -8.87
N ALA A 233 33.42 3.48 -8.95
CA ALA A 233 32.34 2.52 -8.80
C ALA A 233 32.86 1.15 -8.38
N THR A 234 32.00 0.32 -7.78
CA THR A 234 32.27 -1.09 -7.48
C THR A 234 31.32 -1.98 -8.26
N VAL A 235 31.85 -3.09 -8.78
CA VAL A 235 31.05 -4.12 -9.44
C VAL A 235 30.81 -5.26 -8.46
N TYR A 236 29.58 -5.37 -8.00
CA TYR A 236 29.13 -6.46 -7.15
C TYR A 236 28.74 -7.66 -8.01
N ARG A 237 29.33 -8.82 -7.75
CA ARG A 237 28.95 -10.07 -8.42
C ARG A 237 28.21 -10.95 -7.43
N PHE A 238 26.94 -11.21 -7.70
CA PHE A 238 26.11 -12.10 -6.88
C PHE A 238 25.29 -13.02 -7.79
N GLN A 239 25.36 -14.33 -7.54
CA GLN A 239 24.65 -15.37 -8.31
C GLN A 239 24.79 -15.23 -9.85
N GLY A 240 26.00 -14.94 -10.33
CA GLY A 240 26.29 -14.79 -11.76
C GLY A 240 25.81 -13.49 -12.40
N ARG A 241 25.17 -12.58 -11.64
CA ARG A 241 24.80 -11.24 -12.10
C ARG A 241 25.82 -10.22 -11.59
N ALA A 242 26.20 -9.29 -12.46
CA ALA A 242 27.05 -8.16 -12.11
C ALA A 242 26.19 -6.91 -11.93
N PHE A 243 26.37 -6.22 -10.81
CA PHE A 243 25.71 -4.98 -10.45
C PHE A 243 26.75 -3.88 -10.39
N TYR A 244 26.57 -2.83 -11.19
CA TYR A 244 27.42 -1.65 -11.15
C TYR A 244 26.88 -0.66 -10.13
N VAL A 245 27.69 -0.32 -9.13
CA VAL A 245 27.32 0.60 -8.05
C VAL A 245 28.32 1.76 -8.02
N PRO A 246 27.91 2.99 -8.36
CA PRO A 246 28.74 4.19 -8.22
C PRO A 246 29.23 4.39 -6.78
N TYR A 247 30.29 5.16 -6.58
CA TYR A 247 30.92 5.32 -5.25
C TYR A 247 29.92 5.66 -4.16
N PHE A 248 29.16 6.75 -4.33
CA PHE A 248 28.12 7.12 -3.37
C PHE A 248 26.86 6.27 -3.52
N GLY A 249 26.61 5.63 -4.67
CA GLY A 249 25.55 4.63 -4.85
C GLY A 249 25.61 3.45 -3.88
N ALA A 250 26.76 3.24 -3.24
CA ALA A 250 26.88 2.42 -2.04
C ALA A 250 25.82 2.72 -0.96
N CYS A 251 25.32 3.97 -0.90
CA CYS A 251 24.30 4.45 0.03
C CYS A 251 23.05 3.55 0.06
N TRP A 252 22.62 2.97 -1.08
CA TRP A 252 21.47 2.07 -1.18
C TRP A 252 21.87 0.59 -1.44
N ALA A 253 23.16 0.28 -1.54
CA ALA A 253 23.69 -1.06 -1.81
C ALA A 253 24.48 -1.68 -0.64
N TRP A 254 24.49 -1.02 0.53
CA TRP A 254 25.24 -1.45 1.71
C TRP A 254 24.92 -2.88 2.18
N ASN A 255 23.69 -3.34 1.96
CA ASN A 255 23.25 -4.68 2.32
C ASN A 255 24.01 -5.76 1.54
N LEU A 256 24.45 -5.49 0.30
CA LEU A 256 25.25 -6.42 -0.50
C LEU A 256 26.65 -6.64 0.10
N ALA A 257 27.24 -5.59 0.67
CA ALA A 257 28.55 -5.68 1.31
C ALA A 257 28.48 -6.44 2.65
N LEU A 258 27.39 -6.26 3.41
CA LEU A 258 27.24 -6.87 4.73
C LEU A 258 26.59 -8.25 4.72
N ALA A 259 25.87 -8.61 3.67
CA ALA A 259 25.11 -9.86 3.62
C ALA A 259 25.95 -11.12 3.89
N PRO A 260 27.14 -11.32 3.26
CA PRO A 260 27.95 -12.52 3.47
C PRO A 260 28.34 -12.78 4.92
N SER A 261 28.70 -11.72 5.65
CA SER A 261 29.25 -11.86 7.01
C SER A 261 28.23 -11.67 8.13
N TYR A 262 27.18 -10.86 7.91
CA TYR A 262 26.25 -10.45 8.98
C TYR A 262 24.80 -10.86 8.73
N TYR A 263 24.44 -11.30 7.53
CA TYR A 263 23.09 -11.72 7.17
C TYR A 263 23.04 -13.10 6.49
N GLY A 264 24.02 -13.97 6.78
CA GLY A 264 24.03 -15.35 6.32
C GLY A 264 24.08 -15.50 4.79
N ASP A 265 24.78 -14.60 4.10
CA ASP A 265 24.90 -14.55 2.63
C ASP A 265 23.57 -14.39 1.89
N ASN A 266 22.56 -13.82 2.56
CA ASN A 266 21.25 -13.56 1.99
C ASN A 266 21.02 -12.05 1.73
N PRO A 267 21.28 -11.53 0.53
CA PRO A 267 20.99 -10.13 0.21
C PRO A 267 19.49 -9.83 0.08
N TRP A 268 18.63 -10.85 0.09
CA TRP A 268 17.17 -10.75 0.03
C TRP A 268 16.51 -10.85 1.39
N ASP A 269 17.29 -10.72 2.47
CA ASP A 269 16.75 -10.83 3.82
C ASP A 269 15.59 -9.86 4.03
N ALA A 270 14.52 -10.34 4.67
CA ALA A 270 13.32 -9.55 4.91
C ALA A 270 13.59 -8.33 5.81
N SER A 271 14.72 -8.28 6.53
CA SER A 271 15.16 -7.12 7.30
C SER A 271 15.43 -5.89 6.42
N PHE A 272 15.98 -6.07 5.20
CA PHE A 272 16.29 -4.97 4.28
C PHE A 272 15.06 -4.33 3.63
N THR A 273 13.88 -4.85 3.91
CA THR A 273 12.63 -4.44 3.28
C THR A 273 11.58 -4.14 4.35
N PRO A 274 10.93 -2.95 4.30
CA PRO A 274 9.85 -2.62 5.21
C PRO A 274 8.69 -3.62 5.11
N PRO A 275 7.90 -3.81 6.18
CA PRO A 275 6.77 -4.74 6.17
C PRO A 275 5.74 -4.39 5.08
N GLY A 276 5.42 -5.37 4.23
CA GLY A 276 4.45 -5.23 3.14
C GLY A 276 5.05 -4.89 1.77
N GLN A 277 6.37 -4.69 1.70
CA GLN A 277 7.10 -4.52 0.44
C GLN A 277 7.72 -5.85 -0.01
N LYS A 278 8.02 -5.98 -1.31
CA LYS A 278 8.71 -7.16 -1.84
C LYS A 278 10.21 -7.06 -1.57
N PRO A 279 10.88 -8.17 -1.17
CA PRO A 279 12.32 -8.18 -1.02
C PRO A 279 13.03 -7.70 -2.28
N GLN A 280 14.04 -6.87 -2.10
CA GLN A 280 14.87 -6.35 -3.18
C GLN A 280 16.33 -6.69 -2.93
N VAL A 281 17.10 -6.85 -4.03
CA VAL A 281 18.55 -7.08 -3.98
C VAL A 281 19.26 -5.92 -3.29
N PHE A 282 18.81 -4.71 -3.58
CA PHE A 282 19.35 -3.49 -3.01
C PHE A 282 18.44 -3.00 -1.89
N SER A 283 19.04 -2.41 -0.87
CA SER A 283 18.34 -1.74 0.22
C SER A 283 17.83 -0.37 -0.23
N GLN A 284 16.96 -0.35 -1.24
CA GLN A 284 16.32 0.87 -1.72
C GLN A 284 15.44 1.51 -0.65
N TYR A 285 15.04 0.80 0.40
CA TYR A 285 14.19 1.37 1.45
C TYR A 285 14.96 1.87 2.65
N TYR A 286 16.16 1.35 2.91
CA TYR A 286 16.99 1.80 4.03
C TYR A 286 18.31 2.29 3.45
N TRP A 287 18.55 3.58 3.54
CA TRP A 287 19.73 4.19 2.95
C TRP A 287 20.75 4.44 4.04
N TYR A 288 21.95 3.97 3.77
CA TYR A 288 23.13 4.27 4.56
C TYR A 288 23.62 5.68 4.25
N ALA A 289 23.92 6.44 5.30
CA ALA A 289 24.34 7.82 5.19
C ALA A 289 25.65 7.96 4.41
N SER A 290 25.59 8.64 3.26
CA SER A 290 26.75 8.88 2.40
C SER A 290 27.87 9.61 3.12
N SER A 291 27.56 10.37 4.18
CA SER A 291 28.54 11.03 5.03
C SER A 291 29.58 10.12 5.69
N PHE A 292 29.31 8.82 5.79
CA PHE A 292 30.26 7.84 6.32
C PHE A 292 31.12 7.17 5.26
N LEU A 293 30.86 7.44 3.98
CA LEU A 293 31.62 6.91 2.85
C LEU A 293 32.83 7.78 2.50
N THR A 294 33.02 8.94 3.14
CA THR A 294 34.12 9.85 2.83
C THR A 294 34.75 10.40 4.10
N ASP A 295 35.99 10.87 3.99
CA ASP A 295 36.66 11.64 5.04
C ASP A 295 35.75 12.79 5.51
N PRO A 296 35.62 13.06 6.82
CA PRO A 296 34.82 14.16 7.33
C PRO A 296 35.08 15.51 6.62
N LYS A 297 36.32 15.75 6.19
CA LYS A 297 36.74 16.97 5.48
C LYS A 297 36.13 17.11 4.09
N PHE A 298 35.69 16.02 3.46
CA PHE A 298 35.01 16.07 2.16
C PHE A 298 33.73 16.91 2.22
N TRP A 299 33.04 16.90 3.36
CA TRP A 299 31.77 17.59 3.52
C TRP A 299 31.93 19.09 3.69
N ASP A 300 33.06 19.53 4.22
CA ASP A 300 33.39 20.95 4.34
C ASP A 300 33.62 21.55 2.93
N PRO A 301 32.83 22.55 2.50
CA PRO A 301 32.99 23.18 1.20
C PRO A 301 34.37 23.80 0.96
N TYR A 302 35.08 24.18 2.03
CA TYR A 302 36.39 24.82 1.94
C TYR A 302 37.56 23.81 1.90
N GLU A 303 37.36 22.59 2.41
CA GLU A 303 38.40 21.54 2.44
C GLU A 303 38.16 20.42 1.42
N ARG A 304 37.12 20.49 0.59
CA ARG A 304 36.76 19.45 -0.37
C ARG A 304 37.76 19.37 -1.54
N LEU A 305 38.38 18.21 -1.69
CA LEU A 305 39.37 17.88 -2.73
C LEU A 305 38.91 16.79 -3.72
N GLY A 306 37.85 16.05 -3.41
CA GLY A 306 37.29 15.01 -4.31
C GLY A 306 37.73 13.58 -3.96
N PRO A 307 37.99 12.70 -4.95
CA PRO A 307 38.27 11.27 -4.74
C PRO A 307 39.44 10.93 -3.82
N SER A 308 40.38 11.86 -3.59
CA SER A 308 41.46 11.67 -2.62
C SER A 308 40.96 11.56 -1.17
N GLN A 309 39.74 12.04 -0.90
CA GLN A 309 39.08 12.01 0.40
C GLN A 309 38.02 10.90 0.52
N TRP A 310 37.87 10.07 -0.52
CA TRP A 310 36.99 8.92 -0.47
C TRP A 310 37.64 7.85 0.41
N ARG A 311 36.99 7.53 1.54
CA ARG A 311 37.36 6.50 2.51
C ARG A 311 36.24 6.35 3.53
N SER A 312 36.15 5.19 4.18
CA SER A 312 35.24 5.06 5.32
C SER A 312 35.61 5.99 6.47
N THR A 313 34.57 6.49 7.13
CA THR A 313 34.66 7.23 8.40
C THR A 313 34.87 6.28 9.57
N ARG A 314 35.60 6.73 10.58
CA ARG A 314 35.76 6.03 11.86
C ARG A 314 34.74 6.49 12.90
N LEU A 315 34.40 5.62 13.85
CA LEU A 315 33.48 5.94 14.93
C LEU A 315 33.91 7.18 15.73
N ASN A 316 35.21 7.30 16.02
CA ASN A 316 35.78 8.43 16.76
C ASN A 316 35.80 9.77 15.99
N GLU A 317 35.50 9.77 14.69
CA GLU A 317 35.38 10.98 13.87
C GLU A 317 33.98 11.60 13.93
N VAL A 318 33.02 10.92 14.56
CA VAL A 318 31.63 11.35 14.69
C VAL A 318 31.45 12.21 15.94
N THR A 319 31.09 13.49 15.77
CA THR A 319 31.01 14.45 16.89
C THR A 319 29.72 14.29 17.73
N PHE A 320 28.60 13.96 17.09
CA PHE A 320 27.29 13.88 17.76
C PHE A 320 26.59 12.55 17.48
N PRO A 321 27.08 11.42 18.04
CA PRO A 321 26.55 10.09 17.73
C PRO A 321 25.03 9.96 17.89
N GLN A 322 24.45 10.54 18.94
CA GLN A 322 23.01 10.49 19.20
C GLN A 322 22.16 11.40 18.29
N LYS A 323 22.78 12.30 17.51
CA LYS A 323 22.09 13.21 16.58
C LYS A 323 22.52 13.01 15.13
N LYS A 324 23.38 12.03 14.86
CA LYS A 324 23.86 11.68 13.53
C LYS A 324 23.16 10.42 13.06
N ALA A 325 22.38 10.54 11.99
CA ALA A 325 21.71 9.41 11.37
C ALA A 325 22.75 8.54 10.65
N LEU A 326 22.71 7.25 10.92
CA LEU A 326 23.53 6.24 10.27
C LEU A 326 22.78 5.61 9.10
N ILE A 327 21.52 5.22 9.34
CA ILE A 327 20.63 4.64 8.32
C ILE A 327 19.27 5.31 8.42
N THR A 328 18.72 5.70 7.29
CA THR A 328 17.41 6.37 7.19
C THR A 328 16.48 5.57 6.29
N ASN A 329 15.17 5.66 6.53
CA ASN A 329 14.18 4.95 5.72
C ASN A 329 13.70 5.83 4.54
N GLU A 330 14.05 5.45 3.30
CA GLU A 330 13.51 6.06 2.07
C GLU A 330 12.01 5.78 1.90
N GLY A 331 11.44 4.71 2.46
CA GLY A 331 10.02 4.39 2.29
C GLY A 331 9.03 5.44 2.83
N GLU A 332 9.50 6.42 3.61
CA GLU A 332 8.74 7.60 4.05
C GLU A 332 8.94 8.81 3.10
N ILE A 333 9.79 8.67 2.08
CA ILE A 333 10.01 9.63 1.00
C ILE A 333 8.84 9.53 0.02
N GLY A 334 7.82 10.33 0.25
CA GLY A 334 7.09 10.90 -0.87
C GLY A 334 8.10 11.70 -1.70
N PHE A 335 8.34 11.27 -2.95
CA PHE A 335 9.20 11.98 -3.88
C PHE A 335 8.75 13.44 -3.98
N LEU A 336 9.72 14.36 -3.99
CA LEU A 336 9.49 15.78 -4.23
C LEU A 336 9.05 16.01 -5.68
N GLU A 337 7.79 15.70 -6.01
CA GLU A 337 7.12 16.33 -7.15
C GLU A 337 6.72 17.76 -6.77
N GLY A 338 7.72 18.65 -6.69
CA GLY A 338 7.56 20.10 -6.83
C GLY A 338 6.60 20.85 -5.88
N ARG A 339 6.12 20.24 -4.79
CA ARG A 339 5.17 20.88 -3.84
C ARG A 339 5.51 20.60 -2.38
N GLY A 340 6.61 21.20 -1.91
CA GLY A 340 6.86 21.39 -0.48
C GLY A 340 7.33 20.15 0.29
N ILE A 341 7.97 20.43 1.43
CA ILE A 341 8.54 19.44 2.35
C ILE A 341 7.42 18.49 2.79
N ASN A 342 7.58 17.20 2.50
CA ASN A 342 6.70 16.15 2.97
C ASN A 342 6.73 16.13 4.51
N LYS A 343 5.58 16.40 5.14
CA LYS A 343 5.41 16.53 6.61
C LYS A 343 5.40 15.19 7.36
N SER A 344 5.77 14.08 6.72
CA SER A 344 5.81 12.78 7.38
C SER A 344 7.03 12.66 8.30
N GLU A 345 6.79 12.13 9.51
CA GLU A 345 7.86 11.73 10.44
C GLU A 345 8.84 10.79 9.75
N ARG A 346 10.11 10.92 10.12
CA ARG A 346 11.21 10.18 9.50
C ARG A 346 11.85 9.24 10.50
N SER A 347 11.93 7.97 10.16
CA SER A 347 12.56 6.93 10.96
C SER A 347 14.03 6.79 10.60
N ALA A 348 14.91 6.93 11.59
CA ALA A 348 16.36 6.74 11.41
C ALA A 348 16.97 5.94 12.56
N ALA A 349 18.03 5.19 12.24
CA ALA A 349 18.97 4.66 13.21
C ALA A 349 20.12 5.66 13.39
N PHE A 350 20.55 5.88 14.62
CA PHE A 350 21.61 6.80 14.98
C PHE A 350 22.89 6.06 15.34
N VAL A 351 24.01 6.77 15.33
CA VAL A 351 25.35 6.18 15.53
C VAL A 351 25.54 5.60 16.93
N ASP A 352 24.88 6.15 17.94
CA ASP A 352 24.85 5.61 19.31
C ASP A 352 24.04 4.30 19.45
N GLY A 353 23.40 3.83 18.36
CA GLY A 353 22.69 2.56 18.30
C GLY A 353 21.20 2.63 18.63
N HIS A 354 20.65 3.81 18.93
CA HIS A 354 19.19 3.94 19.05
C HIS A 354 18.54 4.16 17.67
N ALA A 355 17.23 3.93 17.58
CA ALA A 355 16.43 4.28 16.42
C ALA A 355 15.18 5.03 16.87
N ALA A 356 14.85 6.11 16.16
CA ALA A 356 13.74 6.97 16.51
C ALA A 356 13.05 7.53 15.27
N LYS A 357 11.79 7.95 15.47
CA LYS A 357 11.09 8.82 14.54
C LYS A 357 11.38 10.27 14.90
N THR A 358 11.67 11.07 13.90
CA THR A 358 11.96 12.49 14.05
C THR A 358 11.00 13.29 13.17
N ALA A 359 10.39 14.30 13.78
CA ALA A 359 9.54 15.24 13.06
C ALA A 359 10.38 16.07 12.07
N PRO A 360 9.85 16.39 10.88
CA PRO A 360 10.59 17.13 9.85
C PRO A 360 11.19 18.46 10.34
N GLU A 361 10.53 19.17 11.24
CA GLU A 361 10.99 20.43 11.84
C GLU A 361 12.25 20.29 12.69
N ASN A 362 12.48 19.10 13.24
CA ASN A 362 13.66 18.76 14.03
C ASN A 362 14.78 18.22 13.14
N MET A 363 14.51 17.88 11.88
CA MET A 363 15.54 17.43 10.94
C MET A 363 16.31 18.62 10.37
N VAL A 364 17.63 18.45 10.23
CA VAL A 364 18.50 19.43 9.57
C VAL A 364 18.43 19.22 8.06
N THR A 365 18.16 20.30 7.33
CA THR A 365 18.08 20.29 5.86
C THR A 365 19.37 19.74 5.25
N PRO A 366 19.29 18.77 4.30
CA PRO A 366 20.45 18.28 3.58
C PRO A 366 21.19 19.42 2.87
N TYR A 367 22.51 19.27 2.72
CA TYR A 367 23.30 20.27 1.99
C TYR A 367 23.02 20.16 0.48
N PRO A 368 22.45 21.18 -0.20
CA PRO A 368 22.15 21.11 -1.63
C PRO A 368 23.40 20.85 -2.45
N ASN A 369 23.32 19.95 -3.44
CA ASN A 369 24.50 19.46 -4.16
C ASN A 369 25.62 19.00 -3.22
N GLY A 370 25.25 18.36 -2.10
CA GLY A 370 26.18 18.06 -1.03
C GLY A 370 27.35 17.16 -1.45
N LEU A 371 27.15 16.37 -2.49
CA LEU A 371 28.17 15.53 -3.13
C LEU A 371 29.11 16.30 -4.08
N GLY A 372 28.85 17.58 -4.36
CA GLY A 372 29.56 18.36 -5.39
C GLY A 372 29.20 17.93 -6.81
N ASP A 373 30.11 18.13 -7.75
CA ASP A 373 29.94 17.76 -9.16
C ASP A 373 30.20 16.26 -9.46
N TRP A 374 30.29 15.42 -8.42
CA TRP A 374 30.63 14.00 -8.55
C TRP A 374 29.38 13.14 -8.83
N PHE A 375 29.51 12.15 -9.72
CA PHE A 375 28.40 11.33 -10.25
C PHE A 375 27.79 10.36 -9.23
N ASP A 376 26.43 10.35 -9.14
CA ASP A 376 25.54 9.48 -8.33
C ASP A 376 25.81 9.53 -6.80
N CYS A 377 24.93 9.21 -5.84
CA CYS A 377 23.50 8.93 -5.77
C CYS A 377 22.77 10.18 -5.25
N THR A 378 21.84 10.73 -6.03
CA THR A 378 20.87 11.78 -5.61
C THR A 378 21.39 13.19 -5.26
N SER A 379 22.19 13.83 -6.12
CA SER A 379 22.34 15.30 -6.04
C SER A 379 20.98 16.04 -6.02
N GLU A 380 19.93 15.42 -6.57
CA GLU A 380 18.57 15.96 -6.70
C GLU A 380 17.58 15.57 -5.58
N LYS A 381 17.86 14.57 -4.72
CA LYS A 381 16.90 14.15 -3.68
C LYS A 381 17.33 14.60 -2.30
N GLU A 382 16.48 15.39 -1.64
CA GLU A 382 16.65 15.84 -0.25
C GLU A 382 16.36 14.71 0.75
N VAL A 383 17.32 13.80 0.92
CA VAL A 383 17.20 12.74 1.92
C VAL A 383 17.87 13.16 3.22
N PHE A 384 17.06 13.45 4.23
CA PHE A 384 17.49 13.78 5.58
C PHE A 384 18.34 12.66 6.18
N GLY A 385 19.44 13.04 6.82
CA GLY A 385 20.36 12.11 7.45
C GLY A 385 21.41 11.49 6.53
N LEU A 386 21.35 11.68 5.19
CA LEU A 386 22.42 11.21 4.31
C LEU A 386 23.67 12.09 4.39
N TYR A 387 23.49 13.38 4.20
CA TYR A 387 24.55 14.38 4.18
C TYR A 387 24.06 15.75 4.64
N THR A 388 24.86 16.39 5.48
CA THR A 388 24.71 17.78 5.94
C THR A 388 26.00 18.54 5.66
N LEU A 389 25.99 19.86 5.85
CA LEU A 389 27.14 20.74 5.54
C LEU A 389 28.46 20.27 6.18
N TYR A 390 28.39 19.64 7.35
CA TYR A 390 29.56 19.15 8.08
C TYR A 390 29.63 17.61 8.14
N GLY A 391 28.84 16.91 7.33
CA GLY A 391 28.83 15.44 7.27
C GLY A 391 28.65 14.80 8.64
N VAL A 392 29.61 13.96 9.03
CA VAL A 392 29.66 13.25 10.32
C VAL A 392 30.06 14.12 11.51
N LYS A 393 30.62 15.31 11.26
CA LYS A 393 30.87 16.31 12.32
C LYS A 393 29.66 17.20 12.59
N GLY A 394 28.66 17.17 11.71
CA GLY A 394 27.38 17.83 11.88
C GLY A 394 26.35 16.98 12.64
N GLN A 395 25.20 17.58 12.88
CA GLN A 395 24.00 16.92 13.40
C GLN A 395 22.98 16.81 12.27
N ASP A 396 22.24 15.70 12.22
CA ASP A 396 21.11 15.52 11.30
C ASP A 396 19.77 15.85 11.99
N VAL A 397 19.76 15.90 13.33
CA VAL A 397 18.62 16.29 14.17
C VAL A 397 19.02 17.43 15.09
N ARG A 398 18.14 18.41 15.26
CA ARG A 398 18.35 19.63 16.07
C ARG A 398 18.38 19.37 17.57
#